data_AF-A0A9D2HQN4-F1
#
_entry.id   AF-A0A9D2HQN4-F1
#
_cell.length_a   1.000
_cell.length_b   1.000
_cell.length_c   1.000
_cell.angle_alpha   90.00
_cell.angle_beta   90.00
_cell.angle_gamma   90.00
#
_symmetry.space_group_name_H-M   'P 1'
#
loop_
_entity.id
_entity.type
_entity.pdbx_description
1 polymer ?
#
loop_
_entity_poly.entity_id
_entity_poly.type
_entity_poly.pdbx_seq_one_letter_code
_entity_poly.pdbx_strand_id
1 'polypeptide(L)'
;MAYYKKVYNEKFGVWYPSAVVMGSPVSTKKLARRLSQMCTVTYADVMAVLGELPGVMADYMGQGKSVRLEGLGTFRYTLKTNGVADEADFDFQKQVEAVRVQFVPQREGAVTKGGTASRELVPAGIEWLPYDAAASAGSNTQEPGTGEEEGDGNEGSFG
;
A
#
# COMPACT_ATOMS: atom_id res chain seq x y z
N MET A 1 -1.24 -13.60 11.49
CA MET A 1 -2.39 -14.29 10.85
C MET A 1 -3.03 -13.33 9.85
N ALA A 2 -3.52 -13.83 8.72
CA ALA A 2 -4.30 -13.09 7.73
C ALA A 2 -5.64 -13.80 7.48
N TYR A 3 -6.62 -13.09 6.90
CA TYR A 3 -7.98 -13.60 6.76
C TYR A 3 -8.41 -13.70 5.30
N TYR A 4 -9.24 -14.70 4.97
CA TYR A 4 -9.82 -14.84 3.64
C TYR A 4 -11.33 -15.11 3.68
N LYS A 5 -12.03 -14.73 2.61
CA LYS A 5 -13.41 -15.14 2.33
C LYS A 5 -13.50 -15.81 0.97
N LYS A 6 -14.54 -16.61 0.76
CA LYS A 6 -14.83 -17.20 -0.55
C LYS A 6 -15.67 -16.23 -1.37
N VAL A 7 -15.27 -15.96 -2.61
CA VAL A 7 -15.99 -15.10 -3.55
C VAL A 7 -16.29 -15.90 -4.81
N TYR A 8 -17.55 -15.93 -5.22
CA TYR A 8 -17.96 -16.61 -6.46
C TYR A 8 -17.75 -15.68 -7.65
N ASN A 9 -17.17 -16.20 -8.73
CA ASN A 9 -17.04 -15.48 -9.99
C ASN A 9 -18.03 -16.05 -11.01
N GLU A 10 -19.06 -15.28 -11.32
CA GLU A 10 -20.14 -15.67 -12.23
C GLU A 10 -19.64 -15.94 -13.66
N LYS A 11 -18.63 -15.21 -14.14
CA LYS A 11 -18.10 -15.37 -15.50
C LYS A 11 -17.42 -16.72 -15.71
N PHE A 12 -16.83 -17.28 -14.66
CA PHE A 12 -16.07 -18.52 -14.72
C PHE A 12 -16.76 -19.68 -13.97
N GLY A 13 -17.85 -19.41 -13.27
CA GLY A 13 -18.60 -20.41 -12.51
C GLY A 13 -17.85 -21.02 -11.31
N VAL A 14 -16.79 -20.37 -10.81
CA VAL A 14 -15.88 -20.92 -9.79
C VAL A 14 -15.69 -20.00 -8.59
N TRP A 15 -15.31 -20.58 -7.45
CA TRP A 15 -15.02 -19.87 -6.20
C TRP A 15 -13.54 -19.54 -6.07
N TYR A 16 -13.22 -18.30 -5.73
CA TYR A 16 -11.86 -17.84 -5.43
C TYR A 16 -11.73 -17.44 -3.95
N PRO A 17 -10.60 -17.75 -3.30
CA PRO A 17 -10.24 -17.11 -2.04
C PRO A 17 -9.92 -15.64 -2.28
N SER A 18 -10.43 -14.77 -1.43
CA SER A 18 -10.18 -13.33 -1.46
C SER A 18 -9.70 -12.88 -0.09
N ALA A 19 -8.58 -12.17 -0.04
CA ALA A 19 -8.03 -11.65 1.20
C ALA A 19 -8.98 -10.61 1.82
N VAL A 20 -9.11 -10.65 3.14
CA VAL A 20 -9.91 -9.72 3.93
C VAL A 20 -8.95 -8.91 4.80
N VAL A 21 -8.98 -7.59 4.65
CA VAL A 21 -8.28 -6.66 5.54
C VAL A 21 -9.16 -6.44 6.76
N MET A 22 -8.60 -6.69 7.94
CA MET A 22 -9.29 -6.55 9.22
C MET A 22 -8.92 -5.24 9.91
N GLY A 23 -9.90 -4.61 10.56
CA GLY A 23 -9.72 -3.38 11.32
C GLY A 23 -9.56 -2.13 10.45
N SER A 24 -9.22 -1.02 11.09
CA SER A 24 -8.90 0.23 10.40
C SER A 24 -7.48 0.19 9.81
N PRO A 25 -7.24 0.86 8.68
CA PRO A 25 -5.89 1.03 8.15
C PRO A 25 -4.96 1.62 9.21
N VAL A 26 -3.74 1.06 9.31
CA VAL A 26 -2.72 1.59 10.21
C VAL A 26 -2.34 3.00 9.75
N SER A 27 -2.48 3.99 10.63
CA SER A 27 -2.17 5.39 10.33
C SER A 27 -0.66 5.65 10.33
N THR A 28 -0.24 6.67 9.56
CA THR A 28 1.17 7.13 9.54
C THR A 28 1.69 7.46 10.93
N LYS A 29 0.85 8.07 11.79
CA LYS A 29 1.22 8.38 13.19
C LYS A 29 1.57 7.12 13.98
N LYS A 30 0.76 6.05 13.85
CA LYS A 30 1.02 4.79 14.54
C LYS A 30 2.29 4.10 14.02
N LEU A 31 2.51 4.14 12.71
CA LEU A 31 3.74 3.63 12.09
C LEU A 31 4.97 4.41 12.58
N ALA A 32 4.92 5.74 12.56
CA ALA A 32 6.02 6.59 13.01
C ALA A 32 6.36 6.38 14.48
N ARG A 33 5.35 6.24 15.35
CA ARG A 33 5.55 5.96 16.78
C ARG A 33 6.19 4.58 17.01
N ARG A 34 5.86 3.59 16.17
CA ARG A 34 6.52 2.27 16.23
C ARG A 34 7.96 2.35 15.75
N LEU A 35 8.22 3.08 14.67
CA LEU A 35 9.58 3.28 14.16
C LEU A 35 10.47 3.98 15.18
N SER A 36 10.01 5.07 15.80
CA SER A 36 10.78 5.82 16.81
C SER A 36 11.11 5.01 18.07
N GLN A 37 10.42 3.89 18.33
CA GLN A 37 10.78 2.97 19.41
C GLN A 37 11.89 2.00 19.02
N MET A 38 12.11 1.78 17.72
CA MET A 38 13.09 0.84 17.18
C MET A 38 14.41 1.52 16.79
N CYS A 39 14.41 2.85 16.66
CA CYS A 39 15.58 3.65 16.31
C CYS A 39 15.74 4.83 17.27
N THR A 40 16.87 5.53 17.15
CA THR A 40 17.20 6.68 18.02
C THR A 40 16.55 7.99 17.59
N VAL A 41 15.80 8.01 16.48
CA VAL A 41 15.12 9.22 15.98
C VAL A 41 13.79 9.42 16.68
N THR A 42 13.42 10.68 16.92
CA THR A 42 12.17 10.99 17.61
C THR A 42 10.96 10.75 16.71
N TYR A 43 9.78 10.61 17.32
CA TYR A 43 8.52 10.52 16.57
C TYR A 43 8.33 11.71 15.61
N ALA A 44 8.70 12.92 16.05
CA ALA A 44 8.60 14.13 15.24
C ALA A 44 9.50 14.05 14.00
N ASP A 45 10.73 13.57 14.15
CA ASP A 45 11.67 13.41 13.05
C ASP A 45 11.16 12.38 12.03
N VAL A 46 10.63 11.24 12.49
CA VAL A 46 10.08 10.21 11.59
C VAL A 46 8.88 10.74 10.82
N MET A 47 7.99 11.49 11.47
CA MET A 47 6.85 12.13 10.80
C MET A 47 7.30 13.14 9.75
N ALA A 48 8.33 13.94 10.04
CA ALA A 48 8.88 14.89 9.08
C ALA A 48 9.44 14.17 7.85
N VAL A 49 10.24 13.12 8.03
CA VAL A 49 10.81 12.34 6.91
C VAL A 49 9.70 11.70 6.06
N LEU A 50 8.71 11.06 6.69
CA LEU A 50 7.60 10.43 5.96
C LEU A 50 6.69 11.45 5.26
N GLY A 51 6.59 12.68 5.79
CA GLY A 51 5.84 13.78 5.19
C GLY A 51 6.53 14.40 3.97
N GLU A 52 7.86 14.52 3.99
CA GLU A 52 8.65 15.09 2.90
C GLU A 52 8.97 14.09 1.78
N LEU A 53 9.00 12.79 2.09
CA LEU A 53 9.32 11.73 1.15
C LEU A 53 8.51 11.79 -0.17
N PRO A 54 7.17 12.00 -0.16
CA PRO A 54 6.39 12.12 -1.40
C PRO A 54 6.85 13.27 -2.30
N GLY A 55 7.26 14.42 -1.73
CA GLY A 55 7.75 15.57 -2.49
C GLY A 55 9.06 15.24 -3.20
N VAL A 56 10.02 14.69 -2.47
CA VAL A 56 11.31 14.24 -3.02
C VAL A 56 11.11 13.18 -4.11
N MET A 57 10.18 12.25 -3.90
CA MET A 57 9.83 11.25 -4.92
C MET A 57 9.23 11.90 -6.16
N ALA A 58 8.32 12.85 -6.00
CA ALA A 58 7.70 13.57 -7.11
C ALA A 58 8.74 14.32 -7.96
N ASP A 59 9.74 14.94 -7.34
CA ASP A 59 10.82 15.65 -8.05
C ASP A 59 11.65 14.71 -8.94
N TYR A 60 12.05 13.56 -8.42
CA TYR A 60 12.80 12.58 -9.20
C TYR A 60 11.93 11.91 -10.28
N MET A 61 10.68 11.62 -9.96
CA MET A 61 9.76 11.04 -10.94
C MET A 61 9.42 12.04 -12.05
N GLY A 62 9.29 13.33 -11.76
CA GLY A 62 9.11 14.40 -12.74
C GLY A 62 10.27 14.51 -13.74
N GLN A 63 11.48 14.05 -13.37
CA GLN A 63 12.62 13.91 -14.27
C GLN A 63 12.59 12.63 -15.12
N GLY A 64 11.49 11.86 -15.09
CA GLY A 64 11.33 10.59 -15.79
C GLY A 64 11.99 9.39 -15.10
N LYS A 65 12.46 9.51 -13.86
CA LYS A 65 13.10 8.42 -13.13
C LYS A 65 12.08 7.57 -12.38
N SER A 66 12.38 6.28 -12.21
CA SER A 66 11.70 5.45 -11.21
C SER A 66 12.38 5.61 -9.85
N VAL A 67 11.62 5.65 -8.77
CA VAL A 67 12.17 5.70 -7.40
C VAL A 67 12.08 4.32 -6.77
N ARG A 68 13.22 3.79 -6.35
CA ARG A 68 13.32 2.52 -5.62
C ARG A 68 13.68 2.79 -4.17
N LEU A 69 12.88 2.23 -3.26
CA LEU A 69 13.16 2.18 -1.83
C LEU A 69 13.46 0.73 -1.48
N GLU A 70 14.71 0.47 -1.07
CA GLU A 70 15.15 -0.86 -0.66
C GLU A 70 14.34 -1.35 0.54
N GLY A 71 13.99 -2.64 0.56
CA GLY A 71 13.14 -3.20 1.61
C GLY A 71 11.63 -2.95 1.40
N LEU A 72 11.25 -2.14 0.40
CA LEU A 72 9.86 -1.77 0.14
C LEU A 72 9.44 -2.08 -1.30
N GLY A 73 10.07 -1.45 -2.29
CA GLY A 73 9.69 -1.59 -3.69
C GLY A 73 10.07 -0.42 -4.58
N THR A 74 9.55 -0.46 -5.80
CA THR A 74 9.81 0.54 -6.85
C THR A 74 8.53 1.23 -7.27
N PHE A 75 8.58 2.56 -7.36
CA PHE A 75 7.54 3.41 -7.90
C PHE A 75 7.93 3.83 -9.32
N ARG A 76 7.02 3.61 -10.27
CA ARG A 76 7.23 3.96 -11.68
C ARG A 76 5.95 4.47 -12.33
N TYR A 77 6.07 5.27 -13.38
CA TYR A 77 4.91 5.64 -14.17
C TYR A 77 4.41 4.47 -15.02
N THR A 78 3.09 4.42 -15.14
CA THR A 78 2.35 3.57 -16.07
C THR A 78 1.30 4.42 -16.77
N LEU A 79 1.08 4.15 -18.05
CA LEU A 79 0.10 4.87 -18.83
C LEU A 79 -1.13 3.97 -18.99
N LYS A 80 -2.32 4.53 -18.78
CA LYS A 80 -3.56 3.96 -19.30
C LYS A 80 -3.73 4.52 -20.71
N THR A 81 -3.77 3.64 -21.70
CA THR A 81 -3.76 4.05 -23.11
C THR A 81 -4.79 3.31 -23.93
N ASN A 82 -5.23 3.95 -25.01
CA ASN A 82 -5.97 3.33 -26.11
C ASN A 82 -5.03 3.09 -27.30
N GLY A 83 -5.29 2.03 -28.06
CA GLY A 83 -4.53 1.71 -29.26
C GLY A 83 -5.09 2.37 -30.52
N VAL A 84 -4.24 2.50 -31.54
CA VAL A 84 -4.64 2.83 -32.92
C VAL A 84 -4.21 1.70 -33.87
N ALA A 85 -4.91 1.59 -34.99
CA ALA A 85 -4.66 0.52 -35.97
C ALA A 85 -3.43 0.81 -36.84
N ASP A 86 -3.25 2.06 -37.25
CA ASP A 86 -2.15 2.51 -38.10
C ASP A 86 -1.17 3.38 -37.30
N GLU A 87 0.13 3.18 -37.52
CA GLU A 87 1.19 3.94 -36.83
C GLU A 87 1.18 5.43 -37.21
N ALA A 88 0.75 5.75 -38.43
CA ALA A 88 0.64 7.14 -38.88
C ALA A 88 -0.39 7.96 -38.08
N ASP A 89 -1.39 7.29 -37.47
CA ASP A 89 -2.39 7.91 -36.61
C ASP A 89 -1.95 7.97 -35.14
N PHE A 90 -0.71 7.55 -34.84
CA PHE A 90 -0.16 7.59 -33.50
C PHE A 90 0.04 9.03 -33.01
N ASP A 91 -0.63 9.37 -31.90
CA ASP A 91 -0.48 10.64 -31.22
C ASP A 91 -0.51 10.40 -29.71
N PHE A 92 0.57 10.76 -29.02
CA PHE A 92 0.66 10.49 -27.58
C PHE A 92 -0.50 11.11 -26.78
N GLN A 93 -0.96 12.31 -27.16
CA GLN A 93 -1.99 13.03 -26.40
C GLN A 93 -3.40 12.44 -26.60
N LYS A 94 -3.64 11.80 -27.75
CA LYS A 94 -4.94 11.15 -28.04
C LYS A 94 -5.00 9.73 -27.48
N GLN A 95 -3.84 9.07 -27.37
CA GLN A 95 -3.76 7.68 -26.97
C GLN A 95 -3.64 7.54 -25.45
N VAL A 96 -3.08 8.53 -24.75
CA VAL A 96 -2.95 8.50 -23.28
C VAL A 96 -4.23 9.01 -22.62
N GLU A 97 -4.89 8.13 -21.88
CA GLU A 97 -6.05 8.49 -21.07
C GLU A 97 -5.67 8.98 -19.67
N ALA A 98 -4.62 8.38 -19.08
CA ALA A 98 -4.17 8.76 -17.74
C ALA A 98 -2.71 8.34 -17.51
N VAL A 99 -1.96 9.22 -16.83
CA VAL A 99 -0.68 8.88 -16.21
C VAL A 99 -0.93 8.40 -14.78
N ARG A 100 -0.37 7.25 -14.42
CA ARG A 100 -0.54 6.61 -13.11
C ARG A 100 0.81 6.29 -12.51
N VAL A 101 0.90 6.29 -11.19
CA VAL A 101 2.05 5.72 -10.47
C VAL A 101 1.70 4.29 -10.07
N GLN A 102 2.55 3.35 -10.49
CA GLN A 102 2.48 1.95 -10.06
C GLN A 102 3.56 1.71 -9.02
N PHE A 103 3.13 1.18 -7.87
CA PHE A 103 4.03 0.59 -6.89
C PHE A 103 4.23 -0.90 -7.20
N VAL A 104 5.49 -1.32 -7.33
CA VAL A 104 5.89 -2.71 -7.50
C VAL A 104 6.65 -3.12 -6.23
N PRO A 105 6.08 -3.98 -5.37
CA PRO A 105 6.75 -4.40 -4.15
C PRO A 105 8.04 -5.15 -4.51
N GLN A 106 9.08 -4.93 -3.72
CA GLN A 106 10.34 -5.65 -3.88
C GLN A 106 10.12 -7.13 -3.60
N ARG A 107 10.77 -7.97 -4.41
CA ARG A 107 10.69 -9.42 -4.37
C ARG A 107 12.06 -9.94 -4.01
N GLU A 108 12.12 -10.77 -2.98
CA GLU A 108 13.31 -11.51 -2.61
C GLU A 108 13.02 -13.01 -2.84
N GLY A 109 13.96 -13.73 -3.43
CA GLY A 109 13.82 -15.16 -3.73
C GLY A 109 13.71 -15.52 -5.22
N ALA A 110 14.34 -16.63 -5.58
CA ALA A 110 14.31 -17.17 -6.93
C ALA A 110 12.88 -17.61 -7.31
N VAL A 111 12.45 -17.29 -8.53
CA VAL A 111 11.21 -17.81 -9.11
C VAL A 111 11.41 -19.29 -9.41
N THR A 112 11.16 -20.16 -8.43
CA THR A 112 10.97 -21.59 -8.70
C THR A 112 9.52 -21.85 -9.06
N LYS A 113 9.31 -22.66 -10.10
CA LYS A 113 8.00 -23.12 -10.58
C LYS A 113 7.12 -23.52 -9.39
N GLY A 114 6.09 -22.73 -9.12
CA GLY A 114 5.02 -23.06 -8.16
C GLY A 114 5.20 -22.56 -6.72
N GLY A 115 6.29 -21.86 -6.38
CA GLY A 115 6.57 -21.42 -5.00
C GLY A 115 6.58 -19.91 -4.86
N THR A 116 5.78 -19.39 -3.92
CA THR A 116 5.61 -18.00 -3.52
C THR A 116 6.89 -17.18 -3.60
N ALA A 117 6.95 -16.21 -4.51
CA ALA A 117 7.94 -15.13 -4.47
C ALA A 117 7.82 -14.45 -3.10
N SER A 118 8.85 -14.51 -2.26
CA SER A 118 8.80 -13.83 -0.98
C SER A 118 8.77 -12.33 -1.28
N ARG A 119 7.70 -11.68 -0.85
CA ARG A 119 7.52 -10.23 -0.99
C ARG A 119 7.98 -9.68 0.35
N GLU A 120 8.83 -8.67 0.37
CA GLU A 120 9.33 -8.11 1.64
C GLU A 120 8.18 -7.60 2.56
N LEU A 121 7.02 -7.29 1.98
CA LEU A 121 5.79 -6.93 2.69
C LEU A 121 4.90 -8.12 3.10
N VAL A 122 5.31 -9.36 2.85
CA VAL A 122 4.60 -10.60 3.20
C VAL A 122 5.53 -11.41 4.09
N PRO A 123 5.34 -11.38 5.43
CA PRO A 123 6.20 -12.16 6.33
C PRO A 123 6.19 -13.66 5.96
N ALA A 124 7.30 -14.34 6.24
CA ALA A 124 7.36 -15.79 6.08
C ALA A 124 6.37 -16.48 7.03
N GLY A 125 5.60 -17.43 6.53
CA GLY A 125 4.72 -18.26 7.37
C GLY A 125 3.40 -17.59 7.79
N ILE A 126 2.80 -16.73 6.96
CA ILE A 126 1.45 -16.21 7.24
C ILE A 126 0.45 -17.37 7.30
N GLU A 127 -0.13 -17.56 8.49
CA GLU A 127 -1.31 -18.40 8.68
C GLU A 127 -2.57 -17.69 8.17
N TRP A 128 -3.32 -18.37 7.30
CA TRP A 128 -4.58 -17.87 6.73
C TRP A 128 -5.77 -18.51 7.41
N LEU A 129 -6.66 -17.67 7.95
CA LEU A 129 -7.87 -18.10 8.65
C LEU A 129 -9.13 -17.67 7.87
N PRO A 130 -10.20 -18.47 7.89
CA PRO A 130 -11.48 -18.04 7.33
C PRO A 130 -12.01 -16.82 8.10
N TYR A 131 -12.45 -15.81 7.38
CA TYR A 131 -13.09 -14.65 7.96
C TYR A 131 -14.51 -15.00 8.41
N ASP A 132 -14.80 -14.82 9.70
CA ASP A 132 -16.14 -14.92 10.27
C ASP A 132 -16.64 -13.52 10.70
N ALA A 133 -17.61 -13.00 9.94
CA ALA A 133 -18.19 -11.68 10.20
C ALA A 133 -18.95 -11.64 11.55
N ALA A 134 -19.55 -12.74 11.99
CA ALA A 134 -20.32 -12.80 13.23
C ALA A 134 -19.41 -12.76 14.47
N ALA A 135 -18.25 -13.40 14.41
CA ALA A 135 -17.25 -13.36 15.48
C ALA A 135 -16.53 -12.01 15.58
N SER A 136 -16.38 -11.29 14.45
CA SER A 136 -15.66 -10.00 14.40
C SER A 136 -16.43 -8.82 15.00
N ALA A 137 -17.76 -8.89 15.09
CA ALA A 137 -18.61 -7.83 15.65
C ALA A 137 -18.53 -7.70 17.18
N GLY A 138 -17.98 -8.71 17.88
CA GLY A 138 -17.81 -8.72 19.34
C GLY A 138 -16.39 -8.41 19.83
N SER A 139 -15.41 -8.29 18.92
CA SER A 139 -14.02 -8.01 19.25
C SER A 139 -13.71 -6.53 19.05
N ASN A 140 -14.08 -5.72 20.03
CA ASN A 140 -13.45 -4.41 20.19
C ASN A 140 -12.02 -4.71 20.69
N THR A 141 -11.05 -4.83 19.78
CA THR A 141 -9.64 -4.98 20.16
C THR A 141 -9.18 -3.65 20.74
N GLN A 142 -9.40 -3.51 22.04
CA GLN A 142 -8.88 -2.42 22.86
C GLN A 142 -7.36 -2.57 22.88
N GLU A 143 -6.68 -1.73 22.10
CA GLU A 143 -5.24 -1.52 22.30
C GLU A 143 -5.02 -0.97 23.72
N PRO A 144 -3.95 -1.39 24.43
CA PRO A 144 -3.66 -0.85 25.74
C PRO A 144 -3.42 0.66 25.61
N GLY A 145 -4.31 1.43 26.23
CA GLY A 145 -4.26 2.88 26.26
C GLY A 145 -2.97 3.36 26.90
N THR A 146 -2.21 4.18 26.17
CA THR A 146 -1.30 5.15 26.80
C THR A 146 -2.01 6.48 26.67
N GLY A 147 -2.70 6.84 27.74
CA GLY A 147 -3.33 8.15 27.87
C GLY A 147 -2.26 9.21 27.96
N GLU A 148 -2.42 10.25 27.16
CA GLU A 148 -2.00 11.61 27.45
C GLU A 148 -2.95 12.49 26.64
N GLU A 149 -3.89 13.10 27.37
CA GLU A 149 -4.67 14.24 26.92
C GLU A 149 -3.74 15.43 26.75
N GLU A 150 -3.90 16.19 25.67
CA GLU A 150 -3.88 17.66 25.74
C GLU A 150 -4.45 18.26 24.44
N GLY A 151 -5.57 18.96 24.59
CA GLY A 151 -5.71 20.36 24.20
C GLY A 151 -5.66 20.76 22.72
N ASP A 152 -6.86 20.82 22.12
CA ASP A 152 -7.45 21.89 21.31
C ASP A 152 -6.59 22.85 20.45
N GLY A 153 -7.08 23.12 19.24
CA GLY A 153 -6.50 24.08 18.31
C GLY A 153 -7.07 24.00 16.89
N ASN A 154 -8.38 24.21 16.77
CA ASN A 154 -9.10 24.51 15.53
C ASN A 154 -8.39 25.60 14.68
N GLU A 155 -8.24 25.37 13.36
CA GLU A 155 -8.70 26.25 12.25
C GLU A 155 -8.10 25.82 10.90
N GLY A 156 -8.89 25.93 9.82
CA GLY A 156 -8.33 26.05 8.46
C GLY A 156 -8.98 25.18 7.38
N SER A 157 -10.25 25.46 7.06
CA SER A 157 -10.87 25.12 5.78
C SER A 157 -10.06 25.67 4.60
N PHE A 158 -9.77 24.86 3.59
CA PHE A 158 -9.49 25.35 2.23
C PHE A 158 -10.11 24.44 1.17
N GLY A 159 -11.03 25.08 0.43
CA GLY A 159 -11.34 24.99 -1.01
C GLY A 159 -10.98 23.75 -1.80
#